data_AF-A0AB72VHA6-F1
#
_entry.id   AF-A0AB72VHA6-F1
#
_cell.length_a   1.000
_cell.length_b   1.000
_cell.length_c   1.000
_cell.angle_alpha   90.00
_cell.angle_beta   90.00
_cell.angle_gamma   90.00
#
_symmetry.space_group_name_H-M   'P 1'
#
loop_
_entity.id
_entity.type
_entity.pdbx_description
1 polymer ?
#
loop_
_entity_poly.entity_id
_entity_poly.type
_entity_poly.pdbx_seq_one_letter_code
_entity_poly.pdbx_strand_id
1 'polypeptide(L)'
;MLGALLSKLRQLEGNLFYYSEEKPVGTPKETNCGPNEFKEREQVSMRETLNRIARHADFNDQTVMVMMDQINEKSRKQRLPEMYAHIFGRATDYREMRRIIEPPMHIDSELSSNIQFADWVCALVKRGIEYQLVQDSRYEWIPKASQLQAAKGAFTHDSKLRLFERDVADLHHSEILFIERPVLDLGIIAQDNKRKLDMVRRASFRDLA
;
A
#
# COMPACT_ATOMS: atom_id res chain seq x y z
N MET A 1 -9.12 8.75 -18.90
CA MET A 1 -7.67 8.61 -19.19
C MET A 1 -7.06 7.44 -18.41
N LEU A 2 -7.02 7.46 -17.07
CA LEU A 2 -6.44 6.37 -16.26
C LEU A 2 -6.99 4.97 -16.59
N GLY A 3 -8.31 4.81 -16.69
CA GLY A 3 -8.92 3.51 -17.02
C GLY A 3 -8.47 2.88 -18.34
N ALA A 4 -8.21 3.71 -19.35
CA ALA A 4 -7.69 3.24 -20.63
C ALA A 4 -6.23 2.77 -20.50
N LEU A 5 -5.42 3.49 -19.71
CA LEU A 5 -4.04 3.10 -19.44
C LEU A 5 -3.95 1.81 -18.63
N LEU A 6 -4.82 1.64 -17.62
CA LEU A 6 -4.94 0.38 -16.86
C LEU A 6 -5.33 -0.78 -17.77
N SER A 7 -6.29 -0.56 -18.68
CA SER A 7 -6.68 -1.57 -19.67
C SER A 7 -5.54 -1.91 -20.62
N LYS A 8 -4.78 -0.90 -21.07
CA LYS A 8 -3.62 -1.11 -21.93
C LYS A 8 -2.50 -1.85 -21.19
N LEU A 9 -2.23 -1.51 -19.94
CA LEU A 9 -1.28 -2.22 -19.08
C LEU A 9 -1.63 -3.71 -19.01
N ARG A 10 -2.91 -4.03 -18.77
CA ARG A 10 -3.40 -5.42 -18.73
C ARG A 10 -3.21 -6.15 -20.07
N GLN A 11 -3.47 -5.48 -21.19
CA GLN A 11 -3.24 -6.05 -22.52
C GLN A 11 -1.76 -6.34 -22.81
N LEU A 12 -0.85 -5.60 -22.16
CA LEU A 12 0.59 -5.79 -22.25
C LEU A 12 1.12 -6.73 -21.15
N GLU A 13 0.23 -7.44 -20.44
CA GLU A 13 0.56 -8.34 -19.33
C GLU A 13 1.34 -7.64 -18.19
N GLY A 14 1.19 -6.32 -18.09
CA GLY A 14 1.79 -5.52 -17.05
C GLY A 14 1.07 -5.68 -15.72
N ASN A 15 1.85 -5.59 -14.64
CA ASN A 15 1.36 -5.66 -13.27
C ASN A 15 1.49 -4.31 -12.57
N LEU A 16 0.58 -4.05 -11.64
CA LEU A 16 0.66 -2.94 -10.70
C LEU A 16 1.27 -3.42 -9.38
N PHE A 17 1.90 -2.51 -8.64
CA PHE A 17 2.43 -2.80 -7.32
C PHE A 17 2.20 -1.62 -6.38
N TYR A 18 1.90 -1.89 -5.12
CA TYR A 18 2.00 -0.90 -4.05
C TYR A 18 2.43 -1.54 -2.73
N TYR A 19 3.12 -0.75 -1.92
CA TYR A 19 3.31 -1.00 -0.50
C TYR A 19 2.90 0.24 0.27
N SER A 20 2.08 0.07 1.30
CA SER A 20 1.68 1.14 2.20
C SER A 20 1.62 0.64 3.64
N GLU A 21 1.86 1.53 4.58
CA GLU A 21 1.76 1.27 6.00
C GLU A 21 0.85 2.33 6.62
N GLU A 22 -0.14 1.86 7.39
CA GLU A 22 -0.98 2.72 8.18
C GLU A 22 -0.16 3.45 9.24
N LYS A 23 -0.39 4.75 9.38
CA LYS A 23 0.26 5.53 10.42
C LYS A 23 -0.50 5.37 11.74
N PRO A 24 0.20 5.37 12.88
CA PRO A 24 -0.45 5.50 14.19
C PRO A 24 -1.36 6.73 14.21
N VAL A 25 -2.54 6.57 14.80
CA VAL A 25 -3.52 7.65 14.94
C VAL A 25 -3.21 8.44 16.21
N GLY A 26 -2.93 9.74 16.07
CA GLY A 26 -2.66 10.63 17.20
C GLY A 26 -1.91 11.89 16.77
N THR A 27 -1.67 12.81 17.71
CA THR A 27 -0.84 13.99 17.44
C THR A 27 0.64 13.60 17.34
N PRO A 28 1.49 14.36 16.62
CA PRO A 28 2.92 14.05 16.52
C PRO A 28 3.65 13.92 17.86
N LYS A 29 3.15 14.57 18.92
CA LYS A 29 3.67 14.45 20.29
C LYS A 29 3.29 13.13 20.96
N GLU A 30 2.13 12.57 20.64
CA GLU A 30 1.62 11.30 21.17
C GLU A 30 2.18 10.10 20.38
N THR A 31 2.42 10.28 19.08
CA THR A 31 2.89 9.21 18.19
C THR A 31 4.40 9.23 17.93
N ASN A 32 5.13 10.18 18.53
CA ASN A 32 6.58 10.41 18.37
C ASN A 32 7.06 10.63 16.92
N CYS A 33 6.17 11.12 16.04
CA CYS A 33 6.36 11.34 14.60
C CYS A 33 7.33 12.49 14.28
N GLY A 34 8.60 12.38 14.71
CA GLY A 34 9.66 13.32 14.40
C GLY A 34 10.30 13.12 13.01
N PRO A 35 11.19 14.01 12.57
CA PRO A 35 11.88 13.91 11.28
C PRO A 35 12.68 12.61 11.10
N ASN A 36 13.23 12.06 12.18
CA ASN A 36 14.00 10.81 12.15
C ASN A 36 13.10 9.61 11.87
N GLU A 37 11.97 9.51 12.56
CA GLU A 37 10.99 8.43 12.33
C GLU A 37 10.44 8.49 10.90
N PHE A 38 10.19 9.69 10.37
CA PHE A 38 9.77 9.84 8.98
C PHE A 38 10.81 9.25 8.00
N LYS A 39 12.11 9.54 8.22
CA LYS A 39 13.20 8.99 7.42
C LYS A 39 13.27 7.47 7.55
N GLU A 40 13.14 6.94 8.76
CA GLU A 40 13.14 5.49 9.01
C GLU A 40 11.96 4.79 8.31
N ARG A 41 10.74 5.34 8.42
CA ARG A 41 9.56 4.80 7.73
C ARG A 41 9.71 4.83 6.22
N GLU A 42 10.29 5.88 5.67
CA GLU A 42 10.59 5.96 4.24
C GLU A 42 11.58 4.87 3.84
N GLN A 43 12.68 4.70 4.59
CA GLN A 43 13.65 3.64 4.34
C GLN A 43 13.03 2.24 4.44
N VAL A 44 12.23 1.97 5.48
CA VAL A 44 11.54 0.70 5.64
C VAL A 44 10.59 0.44 4.47
N SER A 45 9.80 1.45 4.07
CA SER A 45 8.88 1.34 2.93
C SER A 45 9.60 1.04 1.62
N MET A 46 10.75 1.68 1.40
CA MET A 46 11.61 1.45 0.24
C MET A 46 12.20 0.03 0.24
N ARG A 47 12.71 -0.43 1.38
CA ARG A 47 13.23 -1.81 1.54
C ARG A 47 12.15 -2.84 1.27
N GLU A 48 10.96 -2.64 1.85
CA GLU A 48 9.81 -3.52 1.67
C GLU A 48 9.30 -3.55 0.23
N THR A 49 9.36 -2.42 -0.47
CA THR A 49 9.07 -2.31 -1.89
C THR A 49 10.05 -3.14 -2.72
N LEU A 50 11.36 -2.97 -2.50
CA LEU A 50 12.38 -3.72 -3.25
C LEU A 50 12.29 -5.23 -2.97
N ASN A 51 12.08 -5.62 -1.71
CA ASN A 51 11.94 -7.04 -1.32
C ASN A 51 10.76 -7.71 -2.06
N ARG A 52 9.64 -7.00 -2.20
CA ARG A 52 8.42 -7.49 -2.85
C ARG A 52 8.56 -7.57 -4.36
N ILE A 53 9.15 -6.54 -4.97
CA ILE A 53 9.45 -6.55 -6.39
C ILE A 53 10.40 -7.70 -6.73
N ALA A 54 11.44 -7.91 -5.91
CA ALA A 54 12.39 -9.01 -6.06
C ALA A 54 11.71 -10.39 -5.94
N ARG A 55 10.83 -10.58 -4.94
CA ARG A 55 10.06 -11.83 -4.78
C ARG A 55 9.15 -12.11 -5.97
N HIS A 56 8.40 -11.11 -6.42
CA HIS A 56 7.55 -11.23 -7.60
C HIS A 56 8.38 -11.57 -8.84
N ALA A 57 9.53 -10.92 -9.01
CA ALA A 57 10.44 -11.21 -10.12
C ALA A 57 11.01 -12.64 -10.06
N ASP A 58 11.45 -13.11 -8.89
CA ASP A 58 11.98 -14.47 -8.73
C ASP A 58 10.92 -15.53 -8.99
N PHE A 59 9.68 -15.30 -8.53
CA PHE A 59 8.56 -16.19 -8.78
C PHE A 59 8.26 -16.35 -10.29
N ASN A 60 8.43 -15.28 -11.07
CA ASN A 60 8.21 -15.28 -12.51
C ASN A 60 9.48 -15.59 -13.34
N ASP A 61 10.60 -15.93 -12.67
CA ASP A 61 11.92 -16.10 -13.28
C ASP A 61 12.37 -14.89 -14.15
N GLN A 62 12.06 -13.68 -13.68
CA GLN A 62 12.34 -12.43 -14.36
C GLN A 62 13.43 -11.63 -13.67
N THR A 63 14.14 -10.83 -14.46
CA THR A 63 15.08 -9.82 -13.98
C THR A 63 14.43 -8.45 -14.10
N VAL A 64 14.60 -7.61 -13.09
CA VAL A 64 13.92 -6.31 -13.01
C VAL A 64 14.89 -5.16 -12.91
N MET A 65 14.55 -4.09 -13.61
CA MET A 65 15.20 -2.79 -13.52
C MET A 65 14.18 -1.81 -12.98
N VAL A 66 14.54 -1.09 -11.92
CA VAL A 66 13.62 -0.18 -11.24
C VAL A 66 13.91 1.25 -11.69
N MET A 67 12.84 1.97 -12.02
CA MET A 67 12.90 3.38 -12.37
C MET A 67 12.08 4.17 -11.36
N MET A 68 12.60 5.31 -10.91
CA MET A 68 11.95 6.20 -9.95
C MET A 68 11.91 7.63 -10.48
N ASP A 69 11.01 8.44 -9.96
CA ASP A 69 11.01 9.87 -10.25
C ASP A 69 12.29 10.55 -9.70
N GLN A 70 12.74 11.61 -10.36
CA GLN A 70 13.82 12.43 -9.84
C GLN A 70 13.42 13.07 -8.52
N ILE A 71 14.14 12.66 -7.47
CA ILE A 71 14.26 13.43 -6.25
C ILE A 71 15.46 14.39 -6.38
N ASN A 72 15.43 15.48 -5.62
CA ASN A 72 16.54 16.45 -5.51
C ASN A 72 17.90 15.73 -5.44
N GLU A 73 18.90 16.23 -6.18
CA GLU A 73 20.24 15.63 -6.30
C GLU A 73 20.90 15.34 -4.94
N LYS A 74 20.63 16.17 -3.92
CA LYS A 74 21.11 15.97 -2.55
C LYS A 74 20.49 14.73 -1.90
N SER A 75 19.20 14.50 -2.10
CA SER A 75 18.47 13.34 -1.59
C SER A 75 18.87 12.06 -2.35
N ARG A 76 19.12 12.16 -3.66
CA ARG A 76 19.62 11.05 -4.47
C ARG A 76 20.95 10.49 -3.96
N LYS A 77 21.94 11.37 -3.72
CA LYS A 77 23.28 10.96 -3.25
C LYS A 77 23.23 10.25 -1.89
N GLN A 78 22.23 10.57 -1.06
CA GLN A 78 22.05 9.95 0.25
C GLN A 78 21.30 8.61 0.18
N ARG A 79 20.31 8.47 -0.71
CA ARG A 79 19.50 7.25 -0.80
C ARG A 79 20.17 6.13 -1.59
N LEU A 80 20.92 6.46 -2.63
CA LEU A 80 21.55 5.47 -3.51
C LEU A 80 22.43 4.46 -2.73
N PRO A 81 23.33 4.89 -1.82
CA PRO A 81 24.13 3.95 -1.04
C PRO A 81 23.29 3.07 -0.11
N GLU A 82 22.22 3.61 0.48
CA GLU A 82 21.32 2.87 1.38
C GLU A 82 20.57 1.76 0.62
N MET A 83 20.17 2.03 -0.62
CA MET A 83 19.52 1.05 -1.50
C MET A 83 20.50 -0.03 -1.94
N TYR A 84 21.72 0.35 -2.32
CA TYR A 84 22.80 -0.58 -2.66
C TYR A 84 23.12 -1.51 -1.50
N ALA A 85 23.32 -0.94 -0.30
CA ALA A 85 23.59 -1.70 0.90
C ALA A 85 22.46 -2.69 1.21
N HIS A 86 21.20 -2.28 1.01
CA HIS A 86 20.06 -3.18 1.19
C HIS A 86 20.01 -4.30 0.16
N ILE A 87 20.12 -3.99 -1.14
CA ILE A 87 20.03 -4.98 -2.22
C ILE A 87 21.17 -6.01 -2.10
N PHE A 88 22.42 -5.55 -2.07
CA PHE A 88 23.57 -6.44 -2.03
C PHE A 88 23.74 -7.13 -0.69
N GLY A 89 23.49 -6.42 0.42
CA GLY A 89 23.53 -7.03 1.75
C GLY A 89 22.53 -8.16 1.87
N ARG A 90 21.28 -7.91 1.47
CA ARG A 90 20.21 -8.90 1.53
C ARG A 90 20.36 -10.03 0.51
N ALA A 91 20.97 -9.78 -0.66
CA ALA A 91 21.22 -10.80 -1.69
C ALA A 91 22.16 -11.94 -1.27
N THR A 92 22.88 -11.76 -0.16
CA THR A 92 23.70 -12.82 0.47
C THR A 92 22.80 -13.94 1.01
N ASP A 93 21.74 -13.56 1.73
CA ASP A 93 20.85 -14.51 2.43
C ASP A 93 19.58 -14.82 1.61
N TYR A 94 19.15 -13.90 0.76
CA TYR A 94 17.88 -13.95 0.02
C TYR A 94 18.15 -13.89 -1.48
N ARG A 95 18.10 -15.05 -2.15
CA ARG A 95 18.47 -15.18 -3.57
C ARG A 95 17.59 -14.32 -4.49
N GLU A 96 16.33 -14.07 -4.12
CA GLU A 96 15.38 -13.29 -4.92
C GLU A 96 15.89 -11.87 -5.18
N MET A 97 16.68 -11.31 -4.25
CA MET A 97 17.24 -9.97 -4.40
C MET A 97 18.21 -9.86 -5.58
N ARG A 98 18.78 -10.98 -6.06
CA ARG A 98 19.65 -11.02 -7.25
C ARG A 98 18.90 -10.76 -8.55
N ARG A 99 17.55 -10.74 -8.53
CA ARG A 99 16.73 -10.34 -9.68
C ARG A 99 16.77 -8.84 -9.93
N ILE A 100 17.15 -8.04 -8.93
CA ILE A 100 17.37 -6.59 -9.10
C ILE A 100 18.82 -6.39 -9.54
N ILE A 101 19.01 -6.09 -10.83
CA ILE A 101 20.35 -5.98 -11.43
C ILE A 101 21.07 -4.68 -11.12
N GLU A 102 20.32 -3.61 -10.91
CA GLU A 102 20.83 -2.26 -10.71
C GLU A 102 19.96 -1.55 -9.67
N PRO A 103 20.50 -0.60 -8.89
CA PRO A 103 19.69 0.22 -8.02
C PRO A 103 18.71 1.05 -8.86
N PRO A 104 17.66 1.61 -8.23
CA PRO A 104 16.69 2.37 -8.98
C PRO A 104 17.29 3.59 -9.70
N MET A 105 17.14 3.59 -11.03
CA MET A 105 17.50 4.72 -11.88
C MET A 105 16.46 5.80 -11.73
N HIS A 106 16.87 7.06 -11.66
CA HIS A 106 15.88 8.13 -11.56
C HIS A 106 15.71 8.85 -12.90
N ILE A 107 14.47 9.08 -13.28
CA ILE A 107 14.03 9.65 -14.55
C ILE A 107 13.23 10.92 -14.26
N ASP A 108 13.38 11.93 -15.10
CA ASP A 108 12.62 13.18 -14.99
C ASP A 108 11.13 12.94 -15.31
N SER A 109 10.24 13.24 -14.36
CA SER A 109 8.79 13.05 -14.47
C SER A 109 8.14 13.97 -15.51
N GLU A 110 8.69 15.16 -15.77
CA GLU A 110 8.12 16.10 -16.75
C GLU A 110 8.15 15.50 -18.17
N LEU A 111 9.14 14.65 -18.44
CA LEU A 111 9.40 14.04 -19.74
C LEU A 111 9.00 12.56 -19.82
N SER A 112 8.51 11.97 -18.72
CA SER A 112 8.21 10.53 -18.66
C SER A 112 6.74 10.25 -18.37
N SER A 113 5.99 9.87 -19.41
CA SER A 113 4.59 9.42 -19.27
C SER A 113 4.43 8.19 -18.36
N ASN A 114 5.46 7.36 -18.23
CA ASN A 114 5.45 6.21 -17.33
C ASN A 114 5.44 6.64 -15.85
N ILE A 115 6.20 7.69 -15.51
CA ILE A 115 6.22 8.24 -14.14
C ILE A 115 4.87 8.92 -13.84
N GLN A 116 4.33 9.69 -14.78
CA GLN A 116 3.00 10.29 -14.64
C GLN A 116 1.89 9.22 -14.45
N PHE A 117 2.00 8.09 -15.15
CA PHE A 117 1.08 6.97 -14.95
C PHE A 117 1.25 6.36 -13.55
N ALA A 118 2.48 6.20 -13.06
CA ALA A 118 2.74 5.73 -11.70
C ALA A 118 2.15 6.68 -10.63
N ASP A 119 2.20 8.00 -10.84
CA ASP A 119 1.56 8.98 -9.95
C ASP A 119 0.03 8.84 -9.92
N TRP A 120 -0.59 8.59 -11.08
CA TRP A 120 -2.03 8.33 -11.12
C TRP A 120 -2.41 7.02 -10.42
N VAL A 121 -1.58 5.98 -10.53
CA VAL A 121 -1.75 4.73 -9.78
C VAL A 121 -1.58 4.99 -8.28
N CYS A 122 -0.57 5.76 -7.87
CA CYS A 122 -0.36 6.16 -6.48
C CYS A 122 -1.58 6.91 -5.93
N ALA A 123 -2.14 7.86 -6.69
CA ALA A 123 -3.36 8.57 -6.32
C ALA A 123 -4.57 7.63 -6.21
N LEU A 124 -4.71 6.65 -7.11
CA LEU A 124 -5.76 5.63 -7.03
C LEU A 124 -5.61 4.79 -5.75
N VAL A 125 -4.40 4.28 -5.48
CA VAL A 125 -4.09 3.47 -4.29
C VAL A 125 -4.41 4.25 -3.02
N LYS A 126 -3.95 5.51 -2.92
CA LYS A 126 -4.23 6.37 -1.76
C LYS A 126 -5.74 6.52 -1.50
N ARG A 127 -6.52 6.76 -2.55
CA ARG A 127 -7.97 6.93 -2.42
C ARG A 127 -8.68 5.62 -2.09
N GLY A 128 -8.22 4.49 -2.63
CA GLY A 128 -8.72 3.16 -2.25
C GLY A 128 -8.45 2.84 -0.78
N ILE A 129 -7.23 3.11 -0.30
CA ILE A 129 -6.87 2.97 1.12
C ILE A 129 -7.75 3.88 1.98
N GLU A 130 -7.94 5.14 1.61
CA GLU A 130 -8.81 6.06 2.37
C GLU A 130 -10.25 5.54 2.43
N TYR A 131 -10.78 5.01 1.32
CA TYR A 131 -12.08 4.35 1.31
C TYR A 131 -12.13 3.17 2.29
N GLN A 132 -11.08 2.36 2.37
CA GLN A 132 -11.05 1.23 3.29
C GLN A 132 -10.95 1.64 4.77
N LEU A 133 -10.24 2.72 5.09
CA LEU A 133 -9.90 3.07 6.48
C LEU A 133 -10.78 4.17 7.10
N VAL A 134 -11.41 5.04 6.30
CA VAL A 134 -12.11 6.25 6.80
C VAL A 134 -13.61 6.13 6.62
N GLN A 135 -14.38 6.01 7.71
CA GLN A 135 -15.83 5.78 7.69
C GLN A 135 -16.59 6.64 6.68
N ASP A 136 -16.40 7.96 6.71
CA ASP A 136 -17.08 8.93 5.84
C ASP A 136 -16.26 9.31 4.59
N SER A 137 -15.53 8.35 4.02
CA SER A 137 -14.70 8.60 2.85
C SER A 137 -15.52 9.06 1.65
N ARG A 138 -15.12 10.19 1.04
CA ARG A 138 -15.69 10.69 -0.22
C ARG A 138 -15.38 9.82 -1.45
N TYR A 139 -14.60 8.74 -1.27
CA TYR A 139 -14.12 7.87 -2.34
C TYR A 139 -14.94 6.57 -2.50
N GLU A 140 -16.16 6.53 -1.96
CA GLU A 140 -17.10 5.41 -2.13
C GLU A 140 -17.38 5.03 -3.60
N TRP A 141 -17.17 5.97 -4.52
CA TRP A 141 -17.33 5.74 -5.95
C TRP A 141 -16.22 4.86 -6.55
N ILE A 142 -15.03 4.75 -5.93
CA ILE A 142 -13.89 3.99 -6.48
C ILE A 142 -14.20 2.52 -6.74
N PRO A 143 -14.70 1.73 -5.76
CA PRO A 143 -14.97 0.32 -6.00
C PRO A 143 -16.08 0.09 -7.04
N LYS A 144 -16.94 1.10 -7.25
CA LYS A 144 -18.09 1.10 -8.18
C LYS A 144 -17.75 1.62 -9.59
N ALA A 145 -16.60 2.29 -9.76
CA ALA A 145 -16.23 2.89 -11.04
C ALA A 145 -15.90 1.82 -12.10
N SER A 146 -16.67 1.79 -13.18
CA SER A 146 -16.45 0.84 -14.28
C SER A 146 -15.11 1.07 -15.00
N GLN A 147 -14.64 2.32 -15.06
CA GLN A 147 -13.38 2.65 -15.72
C GLN A 147 -12.16 2.14 -14.94
N LEU A 148 -12.31 1.78 -13.65
CA LEU A 148 -11.23 1.30 -12.79
C LEU A 148 -11.22 -0.23 -12.67
N GLN A 149 -12.16 -0.94 -13.30
CA GLN A 149 -12.23 -2.41 -13.19
C GLN A 149 -10.95 -3.09 -13.68
N ALA A 150 -10.26 -2.52 -14.67
CA ALA A 150 -8.98 -3.03 -15.15
C ALA A 150 -7.87 -3.02 -14.10
N ALA A 151 -7.98 -2.23 -13.03
CA ALA A 151 -7.04 -2.27 -11.91
C ALA A 151 -7.29 -3.46 -10.97
N LYS A 152 -8.53 -3.95 -10.88
CA LYS A 152 -8.86 -5.13 -10.07
C LYS A 152 -8.24 -6.36 -10.74
N GLY A 153 -7.42 -7.09 -10.01
CA GLY A 153 -6.64 -8.20 -10.54
C GLY A 153 -5.31 -7.79 -11.18
N ALA A 154 -4.99 -6.50 -11.31
CA ALA A 154 -3.73 -6.04 -11.92
C ALA A 154 -2.59 -5.92 -10.91
N PHE A 155 -2.89 -5.73 -9.63
CA PHE A 155 -1.86 -5.64 -8.60
C PHE A 155 -1.14 -6.98 -8.40
N THR A 156 0.13 -7.01 -8.03
CA THR A 156 0.78 -8.28 -7.67
C THR A 156 0.26 -8.80 -6.32
N HIS A 157 0.43 -10.09 -6.04
CA HIS A 157 0.13 -10.67 -4.71
C HIS A 157 1.01 -10.08 -3.59
N ASP A 158 2.20 -9.60 -3.95
CA ASP A 158 3.09 -8.89 -3.04
C ASP A 158 2.60 -7.47 -2.68
N SER A 159 1.59 -6.94 -3.37
CA SER A 159 1.02 -5.63 -3.03
C SER A 159 0.29 -5.68 -1.70
N LYS A 160 0.55 -4.70 -0.82
CA LYS A 160 0.12 -4.78 0.59
C LYS A 160 -0.10 -3.41 1.22
N LEU A 161 -1.22 -3.26 1.94
CA LEU A 161 -1.45 -2.27 2.98
C LEU A 161 -1.27 -2.96 4.33
N ARG A 162 -0.22 -2.57 5.06
CA ARG A 162 0.02 -3.01 6.43
C ARG A 162 -0.78 -2.14 7.40
N LEU A 163 -1.66 -2.75 8.17
CA LEU A 163 -2.46 -2.10 9.21
C LEU A 163 -1.64 -1.98 10.50
N PHE A 164 -1.83 -0.87 11.22
CA PHE A 164 -1.10 -0.59 12.44
C PHE A 164 -1.95 -0.96 13.66
N GLU A 165 -1.52 -1.97 14.41
CA GLU A 165 -2.16 -2.42 15.67
C GLU A 165 -3.68 -2.68 15.54
N ARG A 166 -4.10 -3.23 14.39
CA ARG A 166 -5.48 -3.65 14.16
C ARG A 166 -5.61 -5.17 14.31
N ASP A 167 -6.73 -5.62 14.85
CA ASP A 167 -7.09 -7.05 14.96
C ASP A 167 -7.56 -7.66 13.61
N VAL A 168 -7.44 -6.90 12.52
CA VAL A 168 -7.86 -7.29 11.17
C VAL A 168 -6.62 -7.60 10.34
N ALA A 169 -6.71 -8.59 9.47
CA ALA A 169 -5.65 -8.90 8.53
C ALA A 169 -5.34 -7.69 7.62
N ASP A 170 -4.07 -7.59 7.24
CA ASP A 170 -3.60 -6.62 6.24
C ASP A 170 -4.36 -6.77 4.92
N LEU A 171 -4.47 -5.68 4.15
CA LEU A 171 -5.11 -5.74 2.83
C LEU A 171 -4.07 -6.01 1.75
N HIS A 172 -4.37 -6.94 0.86
CA HIS A 172 -3.48 -7.41 -0.19
C HIS A 172 -4.05 -7.15 -1.58
N HIS A 173 -3.15 -7.14 -2.57
CA HIS A 173 -3.53 -7.19 -3.98
C HIS A 173 -4.53 -6.08 -4.38
N SER A 174 -5.78 -6.42 -4.69
CA SER A 174 -6.81 -5.46 -5.14
C SER A 174 -7.85 -5.17 -4.07
N GLU A 175 -7.67 -5.66 -2.84
CA GLU A 175 -8.66 -5.54 -1.76
C GLU A 175 -8.94 -4.08 -1.38
N ILE A 176 -7.96 -3.18 -1.57
CA ILE A 176 -8.17 -1.74 -1.41
C ILE A 176 -9.19 -1.13 -2.38
N LEU A 177 -9.58 -1.87 -3.43
CA LEU A 177 -10.57 -1.48 -4.44
C LEU A 177 -11.88 -2.27 -4.32
N PHE A 178 -12.04 -3.09 -3.29
CA PHE A 178 -13.26 -3.86 -3.06
C PHE A 178 -14.34 -3.01 -2.38
N ILE A 179 -15.59 -3.45 -2.49
CA ILE A 179 -16.72 -2.72 -1.89
C ILE A 179 -16.72 -2.95 -0.38
N GLU A 180 -16.42 -4.18 0.03
CA GLU A 180 -16.28 -4.63 1.39
C GLU A 180 -15.21 -3.80 2.11
N ARG A 181 -15.49 -3.45 3.37
CA ARG A 181 -14.63 -2.59 4.19
C ARG A 181 -14.25 -3.34 5.46
N PRO A 182 -13.46 -4.43 5.37
CA PRO A 182 -13.24 -5.35 6.49
C PRO A 182 -12.76 -4.64 7.76
N VAL A 183 -11.97 -3.58 7.61
CA VAL A 183 -11.45 -2.77 8.72
C VAL A 183 -12.56 -2.04 9.49
N LEU A 184 -13.60 -1.58 8.80
CA LEU A 184 -14.70 -0.81 9.39
C LEU A 184 -15.89 -1.69 9.75
N ASP A 185 -16.17 -2.69 8.91
CA ASP A 185 -17.28 -3.63 9.10
C ASP A 185 -17.10 -4.41 10.42
N LEU A 186 -15.88 -4.84 10.75
CA LEU A 186 -15.58 -5.49 12.03
C LEU A 186 -15.73 -4.53 13.23
N GLY A 187 -15.35 -3.26 13.05
CA GLY A 187 -15.53 -2.23 14.08
C GLY A 187 -17.01 -1.97 14.38
N ILE A 188 -17.85 -1.91 13.34
CA ILE A 188 -19.31 -1.74 13.46
C ILE A 188 -19.92 -2.96 14.15
N ILE A 189 -19.58 -4.18 13.72
CA ILE A 189 -20.05 -5.42 14.34
C ILE A 189 -19.68 -5.48 15.81
N ALA A 190 -18.45 -5.12 16.18
CA ALA A 190 -18.01 -5.09 17.58
C ALA A 190 -18.82 -4.08 18.42
N GLN A 191 -19.07 -2.88 17.89
CA GLN A 191 -19.88 -1.87 18.58
C GLN A 191 -21.35 -2.29 18.72
N ASP A 192 -21.93 -2.87 17.68
CA ASP A 192 -23.32 -3.35 17.70
C ASP A 192 -23.50 -4.54 18.63
N ASN A 193 -22.52 -5.46 18.67
CA ASN A 193 -22.52 -6.57 19.63
C ASN A 193 -22.44 -6.05 21.07
N LYS A 194 -21.60 -5.03 21.33
CA LYS A 194 -21.51 -4.38 22.65
C LYS A 194 -22.85 -3.74 23.06
N ARG A 195 -23.49 -3.01 22.14
CA ARG A 195 -24.83 -2.42 22.38
C ARG A 195 -25.88 -3.49 22.68
N LYS A 196 -25.92 -4.57 21.91
CA LYS A 196 -26.85 -5.70 22.14
C LYS A 196 -26.62 -6.35 23.51
N LEU A 197 -25.35 -6.55 23.90
CA LEU A 197 -25.01 -7.08 25.23
C LEU A 197 -25.49 -6.17 26.37
N ASP A 198 -25.32 -4.86 26.22
CA ASP A 198 -25.79 -3.89 27.21
C ASP A 198 -27.32 -3.85 27.30
N MET A 199 -28.03 -4.02 26.19
CA MET A 199 -29.49 -4.17 26.19
C MET A 199 -29.95 -5.44 26.91
N VAL A 200 -29.30 -6.57 26.65
CA VAL A 200 -29.61 -7.85 27.34
C VAL A 200 -29.34 -7.72 28.84
N ARG A 201 -28.20 -7.13 29.24
CA ARG A 201 -27.91 -6.87 30.66
C ARG A 201 -29.01 -6.04 31.31
N ARG A 202 -29.41 -4.92 30.68
CA ARG A 202 -30.48 -4.06 31.20
C ARG A 202 -31.84 -4.76 31.29
N ALA A 203 -32.14 -5.68 30.37
CA ALA A 203 -33.35 -6.49 30.43
C ALA A 203 -33.31 -7.49 31.60
N SER A 204 -32.18 -8.20 31.78
CA SER A 204 -31.98 -9.16 32.86
C SER A 204 -32.05 -8.52 34.27
N PHE A 205 -31.67 -7.26 34.42
CA PHE A 205 -31.80 -6.53 35.69
C PHE A 205 -33.20 -5.93 35.94
N ARG A 206 -34.09 -5.89 34.92
CA ARG A 206 -35.49 -5.45 35.10
C ARG A 206 -36.43 -6.55 35.58
N ASP A 207 -36.10 -7.81 35.35
CA ASP A 207 -36.91 -8.97 35.77
C ASP A 207 -36.67 -9.40 37.24
N LEU A 208 -35.88 -8.62 38.00
CA LEU A 208 -35.52 -8.90 39.40
C LEU A 208 -36.06 -7.84 40.40
N ALA A 209 -36.94 -6.94 39.96
CA ALA A 209 -37.63 -5.93 40.79
C ALA A 209 -39.14 -6.15 40.76
#